data_AF-A0A3B8LIV2-F1
#
_entry.id   AF-A0A3B8LIV2-F1
#
_cell.length_a   1.000
_cell.length_b   1.000
_cell.length_c   1.000
_cell.angle_alpha   90.00
_cell.angle_beta   90.00
_cell.angle_gamma   90.00
#
_symmetry.space_group_name_H-M   'P 1'
#
loop_
_entity.id
_entity.type
_entity.pdbx_description
1 polymer ?
#
loop_
_entity_poly.entity_id
_entity_poly.type
_entity_poly.pdbx_seq_one_letter_code
_entity_poly.pdbx_strand_id
1 'polypeptide(L)'
;GKVDHSKPVEVLRTVFRAARSNDTSLLAGLCDPKGENDGDTRRLCKATSKSPRWKMFKKFFEKGSTKGTVKFVKGKAYIPFMFGPDGKKGETMVLIKRDGKWYLYSF
;
A
#
# COMPACT_ATOMS: atom_id res chain seq x y z
N GLY A 1 6.95 -6.80 -13.24
CA GLY A 1 7.97 -6.33 -12.28
C GLY A 1 7.93 -7.18 -11.01
N LYS A 2 8.79 -6.94 -10.02
CA LYS A 2 8.78 -7.63 -8.71
C LYS A 2 8.70 -6.59 -7.59
N VAL A 3 7.94 -6.89 -6.53
CA VAL A 3 7.90 -6.06 -5.32
C VAL A 3 9.08 -6.42 -4.42
N ASP A 4 9.84 -5.42 -3.95
CA ASP A 4 10.86 -5.62 -2.92
C ASP A 4 10.21 -5.63 -1.53
N HIS A 5 9.89 -6.83 -1.05
CA HIS A 5 9.30 -7.03 0.28
C HIS A 5 10.30 -6.88 1.44
N SER A 6 11.60 -6.67 1.18
CA SER A 6 12.58 -6.43 2.25
C SER A 6 12.47 -5.02 2.84
N LYS A 7 11.88 -4.08 2.08
CA LYS A 7 11.72 -2.67 2.45
C LYS A 7 10.22 -2.32 2.52
N PRO A 8 9.69 -1.90 3.68
CA PRO A 8 8.25 -1.65 3.82
C PRO A 8 7.78 -0.47 2.95
N VAL A 9 8.68 0.49 2.70
CA VAL A 9 8.43 1.63 1.80
C VAL A 9 8.19 1.20 0.35
N GLU A 10 8.87 0.16 -0.13
CA GLU A 10 8.71 -0.31 -1.51
C GLU A 10 7.38 -1.04 -1.73
N VAL A 11 6.87 -1.71 -0.70
CA VAL A 11 5.52 -2.28 -0.68
C VAL A 11 4.48 -1.17 -0.83
N LEU A 12 4.57 -0.09 -0.04
CA LEU A 12 3.65 1.06 -0.16
C LEU A 12 3.81 1.79 -1.50
N ARG A 13 5.03 2.02 -1.98
CA ARG A 13 5.26 2.67 -3.28
C ARG A 13 4.66 1.88 -4.45
N THR A 14 4.55 0.56 -4.32
CA THR A 14 3.88 -0.27 -5.33
C THR A 14 2.40 0.07 -5.47
N VAL A 15 1.72 0.47 -4.38
CA VAL A 15 0.33 0.97 -4.42
C VAL A 15 0.22 2.21 -5.30
N PHE A 16 1.09 3.21 -5.07
CA PHE A 16 1.10 4.46 -5.84
C PHE A 16 1.46 4.20 -7.31
N ARG A 17 2.43 3.31 -7.56
CA ARG A 17 2.82 2.90 -8.91
C ARG A 17 1.65 2.26 -9.65
N ALA A 18 0.93 1.32 -9.03
CA ALA A 18 -0.25 0.70 -9.63
C ALA A 18 -1.32 1.73 -10.01
N ALA A 19 -1.57 2.71 -9.12
CA ALA A 19 -2.49 3.81 -9.40
C ALA A 19 -2.05 4.66 -10.60
N ARG A 20 -0.75 4.97 -10.73
CA ARG A 20 -0.20 5.78 -11.84
C ARG A 20 -0.19 5.03 -13.17
N SER A 21 0.27 3.78 -13.17
CA SER A 21 0.51 3.02 -14.40
C SER A 21 -0.70 2.23 -14.88
N ASN A 22 -1.76 2.14 -14.06
CA ASN A 22 -2.89 1.25 -14.30
C ASN A 22 -2.53 -0.26 -14.24
N ASP A 23 -1.32 -0.62 -13.79
CA ASP A 23 -0.86 -2.00 -13.63
C ASP A 23 -1.21 -2.52 -12.24
N THR A 24 -2.11 -3.49 -12.18
CA THR A 24 -2.60 -4.10 -10.92
C THR A 24 -1.96 -5.45 -10.61
N SER A 25 -1.06 -5.95 -11.47
CA SER A 25 -0.50 -7.30 -11.39
C SER A 25 0.23 -7.59 -10.07
N LEU A 26 0.73 -6.55 -9.41
CA LEU A 26 1.50 -6.67 -8.17
C LEU A 26 0.68 -6.41 -6.89
N LEU A 27 -0.58 -5.96 -6.99
CA LEU A 27 -1.38 -5.58 -5.81
C LEU A 27 -1.71 -6.79 -4.94
N ALA A 28 -2.02 -7.94 -5.56
CA ALA A 28 -2.34 -9.17 -4.83
C ALA A 28 -1.17 -9.62 -3.94
N GLY A 29 0.07 -9.43 -4.39
CA GLY A 29 1.27 -9.78 -3.65
C GLY A 29 1.53 -8.92 -2.42
N LEU A 30 0.85 -7.77 -2.27
CA LEU A 30 1.04 -6.86 -1.13
C LEU A 30 0.29 -7.31 0.14
N CYS A 31 -0.63 -8.28 0.02
CA CYS A 31 -1.48 -8.67 1.13
C CYS A 31 -0.78 -9.53 2.17
N ASP A 32 -1.15 -9.35 3.44
CA ASP A 32 -0.69 -10.22 4.51
C ASP A 32 -1.12 -11.67 4.21
N PRO A 33 -0.17 -12.62 4.07
CA PRO A 33 -0.51 -14.01 3.79
C PRO A 33 -1.32 -14.67 4.92
N LYS A 34 -1.30 -14.11 6.13
CA LYS A 34 -2.14 -14.58 7.25
C LYS A 34 -3.56 -14.00 7.22
N GLY A 35 -3.85 -13.04 6.34
CA GLY A 35 -5.16 -12.41 6.21
C GLY A 35 -5.58 -11.50 7.37
N GLU A 36 -4.66 -11.15 8.27
CA GLU A 36 -4.92 -10.32 9.46
C GLU A 36 -4.98 -8.81 9.15
N ASN A 37 -4.77 -8.43 7.90
CA ASN A 37 -4.87 -7.05 7.46
C ASN A 37 -6.33 -6.57 7.42
N ASP A 38 -6.54 -5.26 7.53
CA ASP A 38 -7.87 -4.65 7.64
C ASP A 38 -8.68 -4.70 6.33
N GLY A 39 -9.91 -4.18 6.38
CA GLY A 39 -10.81 -4.15 5.24
C GLY A 39 -10.27 -3.35 4.05
N ASP A 40 -9.61 -2.22 4.30
CA ASP A 40 -9.13 -1.32 3.25
C ASP A 40 -7.91 -1.85 2.54
N THR A 41 -6.91 -2.32 3.28
CA THR A 41 -5.74 -2.99 2.70
C THR A 41 -6.14 -4.26 1.95
N ARG A 42 -7.10 -5.05 2.46
CA ARG A 42 -7.60 -6.24 1.75
C ARG A 42 -8.30 -5.88 0.44
N ARG A 43 -9.10 -4.81 0.43
CA ARG A 43 -9.73 -4.31 -0.80
C ARG A 43 -8.69 -3.82 -1.79
N LEU A 44 -7.65 -3.14 -1.31
CA LEU A 44 -6.53 -2.66 -2.14
C LEU A 44 -5.80 -3.82 -2.81
N CYS A 45 -5.44 -4.88 -2.08
CA CYS A 45 -4.73 -6.01 -2.68
C CYS A 45 -5.53 -6.71 -3.79
N LYS A 46 -6.87 -6.75 -3.62
CA LYS A 46 -7.80 -7.38 -4.56
C LYS A 46 -8.23 -6.46 -5.70
N ALA A 47 -7.80 -5.20 -5.69
CA ALA A 47 -8.20 -4.24 -6.70
C ALA A 47 -7.59 -4.62 -8.06
N THR A 48 -8.41 -4.53 -9.09
CA THR A 48 -8.01 -4.70 -10.49
C THR A 48 -8.42 -3.46 -11.27
N SER A 49 -7.89 -3.31 -12.50
CA SER A 49 -8.30 -2.23 -13.39
C SER A 49 -9.80 -2.24 -13.76
N LYS A 50 -10.47 -3.38 -13.56
CA LYS A 50 -11.91 -3.58 -13.79
C LYS A 50 -12.75 -3.42 -12.52
N SER A 51 -12.13 -3.25 -11.35
CA SER A 51 -12.88 -3.09 -10.09
C SER A 51 -13.74 -1.83 -10.12
N PRO A 52 -14.99 -1.85 -9.60
CA PRO A 52 -15.91 -0.69 -9.67
C PRO A 52 -15.33 0.60 -9.07
N ARG A 53 -14.48 0.48 -8.05
CA ARG A 53 -13.83 1.60 -7.36
C ARG A 53 -12.44 1.93 -7.91
N TRP A 54 -11.99 1.32 -9.01
CA TRP A 54 -10.63 1.52 -9.51
C TRP A 54 -10.35 2.98 -9.92
N LYS A 55 -11.31 3.65 -10.58
CA LYS A 55 -11.17 5.08 -10.91
C LYS A 55 -10.97 5.94 -9.66
N MET A 56 -11.69 5.62 -8.58
CA MET A 56 -11.55 6.29 -7.29
C MET A 56 -10.21 5.96 -6.64
N PHE A 57 -9.80 4.69 -6.67
CA PHE A 57 -8.49 4.27 -6.20
C PHE A 57 -7.36 5.05 -6.87
N LYS A 58 -7.37 5.15 -8.20
CA LYS A 58 -6.40 5.96 -8.95
C LYS A 58 -6.40 7.41 -8.49
N LYS A 59 -7.58 8.04 -8.45
CA LYS A 59 -7.75 9.44 -8.01
C LYS A 59 -7.14 9.71 -6.63
N PHE A 60 -7.21 8.76 -5.71
CA PHE A 60 -6.68 8.91 -4.36
C PHE A 60 -5.20 8.56 -4.23
N PHE A 61 -4.67 7.62 -5.01
CA PHE A 61 -3.32 7.08 -4.82
C PHE A 61 -2.31 7.49 -5.90
N GLU A 62 -2.73 8.01 -7.05
CA GLU A 62 -1.81 8.37 -8.15
C GLU A 62 -0.85 9.50 -7.75
N LYS A 63 -1.29 10.44 -6.91
CA LYS A 63 -0.46 11.51 -6.34
C LYS A 63 0.20 11.12 -5.02
N GLY A 64 0.08 9.85 -4.61
CA GLY A 64 0.55 9.39 -3.31
C GLY A 64 2.07 9.42 -3.16
N SER A 65 2.55 9.80 -1.98
CA SER A 65 3.99 9.84 -1.69
C SER A 65 4.27 9.51 -0.22
N THR A 66 5.42 8.90 0.07
CA THR A 66 5.86 8.69 1.45
C THR A 66 6.43 9.98 2.04
N LYS A 67 6.20 10.24 3.32
CA LYS A 67 6.68 11.43 4.03
C LYS A 67 7.34 11.04 5.35
N GLY A 68 8.39 11.77 5.72
CA GLY A 68 9.02 11.63 7.03
C GLY A 68 9.70 10.27 7.25
N THR A 69 9.91 9.94 8.52
CA THR A 69 10.66 8.76 8.96
C THR A 69 9.73 7.59 9.25
N VAL A 70 10.12 6.39 8.77
CA VAL A 70 9.44 5.14 9.10
C VAL A 70 9.72 4.77 10.56
N LYS A 71 8.67 4.49 11.33
CA LYS A 71 8.80 3.98 12.69
C LYS A 71 8.62 2.46 12.72
N PHE A 72 9.41 1.76 13.52
CA PHE A 72 9.31 0.32 13.69
C PHE A 72 8.94 -0.02 15.13
N VAL A 73 7.81 -0.70 15.32
CA VAL A 73 7.32 -1.06 16.66
C VAL A 73 6.70 -2.46 16.60
N LYS A 74 7.20 -3.38 17.45
CA LYS A 74 6.65 -4.74 17.63
C LYS A 74 6.36 -5.48 16.30
N GLY A 75 7.34 -5.51 15.39
CA GLY A 75 7.21 -6.20 14.10
C GLY A 75 6.33 -5.49 13.06
N LYS A 76 5.91 -4.25 13.33
CA LYS A 76 5.18 -3.39 12.40
C LYS A 76 6.02 -2.21 11.95
N ALA A 77 5.82 -1.78 10.71
CA ALA A 77 6.36 -0.54 10.16
C ALA A 77 5.23 0.47 9.98
N TYR A 78 5.45 1.70 10.42
CA TYR A 78 4.50 2.81 10.33
C TYR A 78 5.10 3.85 9.39
N ILE A 79 4.49 3.99 8.22
CA ILE A 79 4.99 4.84 7.14
C ILE A 79 4.01 6.01 6.98
N PRO A 80 4.39 7.23 7.39
CA PRO A 80 3.60 8.40 7.05
C PRO A 80 3.58 8.58 5.53
N PHE A 81 2.43 8.88 4.96
CA PHE A 81 2.27 9.11 3.54
C PHE A 81 1.22 10.19 3.27
N MET A 82 1.29 10.76 2.08
CA MET A 82 0.33 11.71 1.55
C MET A 82 -0.48 11.03 0.46
N PHE A 83 -1.77 11.33 0.37
CA PHE A 83 -2.71 10.80 -0.62
C PHE A 83 -3.87 11.76 -0.86
N GLY A 84 -4.85 11.33 -1.65
CA GLY A 84 -6.04 12.09 -2.02
C GLY A 84 -5.93 12.73 -3.40
N PRO A 85 -7.03 13.33 -3.90
CA PRO A 85 -7.10 13.91 -5.25
C PRO A 85 -6.05 14.99 -5.55
N ASP A 86 -5.54 15.64 -4.52
CA ASP A 86 -4.49 16.66 -4.58
C ASP A 86 -3.15 16.19 -3.99
N GLY A 87 -3.09 14.99 -3.42
CA GLY A 87 -1.92 14.45 -2.75
C GLY A 87 -1.55 15.17 -1.45
N LYS A 88 -2.50 15.86 -0.79
CA LYS A 88 -2.24 16.67 0.41
C LYS A 88 -2.86 16.14 1.70
N LYS A 89 -3.64 15.06 1.64
CA LYS A 89 -4.15 14.41 2.86
C LYS A 89 -3.05 13.50 3.44
N GLY A 90 -2.70 13.68 4.71
CA GLY A 90 -1.76 12.81 5.42
C GLY A 90 -2.47 11.61 6.03
N GLU A 91 -1.78 10.47 6.05
CA GLU A 91 -2.19 9.24 6.76
C GLU A 91 -0.95 8.40 7.11
N THR A 92 -1.12 7.34 7.93
CA THR A 92 -0.06 6.38 8.25
C THR A 92 -0.40 4.98 7.75
N MET A 93 0.39 4.48 6.81
CA MET A 93 0.31 3.10 6.39
C MET A 93 1.03 2.21 7.40
N VAL A 94 0.34 1.18 7.89
CA VAL A 94 0.92 0.15 8.74
C VAL A 94 1.21 -1.08 7.90
N LEU A 95 2.42 -1.63 8.05
CA LEU A 95 2.81 -2.91 7.49
C LEU A 95 3.19 -3.88 8.59
N ILE A 96 2.99 -5.17 8.34
CA ILE A 96 3.39 -6.26 9.23
C ILE A 96 4.52 -7.07 8.59
N LYS A 97 5.48 -7.51 9.41
CA LYS A 97 6.56 -8.39 8.98
C LYS A 97 6.13 -9.86 9.14
N ARG A 98 6.22 -10.65 8.08
CA ARG A 98 6.05 -12.12 8.07
C ARG A 98 7.28 -12.74 7.42
N ASP A 99 7.99 -13.61 8.14
CA ASP A 99 9.12 -14.38 7.60
C ASP A 99 10.13 -13.51 6.83
N GLY A 100 10.51 -12.37 7.42
CA GLY A 100 11.46 -11.44 6.81
C GLY A 100 10.87 -10.45 5.80
N LYS A 101 9.61 -10.62 5.37
CA LYS A 101 8.94 -9.84 4.32
C LYS A 101 7.86 -8.91 4.88
N TRP A 102 7.67 -7.75 4.26
CA TRP A 102 6.67 -6.75 4.66
C TRP A 102 5.40 -6.86 3.83
N TYR A 103 4.24 -6.68 4.46
CA TYR A 103 2.92 -6.74 3.85
C TYR A 103 2.00 -5.65 4.40
N LEU A 104 1.02 -5.22 3.61
CA LEU A 104 0.03 -4.23 4.04
C LEU A 104 -0.80 -4.76 5.20
N TYR A 105 -1.04 -3.91 6.19
CA TYR A 105 -1.77 -4.28 7.41
C TYR A 105 -2.98 -3.38 7.67
N SER A 106 -2.80 -2.05 7.72
CA SER A 106 -3.91 -1.11 7.91
C SER A 106 -3.56 0.33 7.53
N PHE A 107 -4.56 1.19 7.29
CA PHE A 107 -4.43 2.66 7.23
C PHE A 107 -5.79 3.36 7.27
#